data_AF-U2JTY0-F1
#
_entry.id   AF-U2JTY0-F1
#
_cell.length_a   1.000
_cell.length_b   1.000
_cell.length_c   1.000
_cell.angle_alpha   90.00
_cell.angle_beta   90.00
_cell.angle_gamma   90.00
#
_symmetry.space_group_name_H-M   'P 1'
#
loop_
_entity.id
_entity.type
_entity.pdbx_description
1 polymer ?
#
loop_
_entity_poly.entity_id
_entity_poly.type
_entity_poly.pdbx_seq_one_letter_code
_entity_poly.pdbx_strand_id
1 'polypeptide(L)'
;MEFCGVNEMNGQEIIAVFLSLFPEYEEHYREHMREYGELLQYVFYAEVINNPLFNLLKRDRDAVKIKKYVDFIEHMWLQGDEAVQNVVDVTILECLSDNKEVWRCLGIYISEEFRDYINKELLSQNCAIAVCRGNMTALTL
;
A
#
# COMPACT_ATOMS: atom_id res chain seq x y z
N MET A 1 5.20 -1.12 33.03
CA MET A 1 5.75 -0.21 32.01
C MET A 1 4.59 0.04 31.06
N GLU A 2 3.87 1.13 31.29
CA GLU A 2 2.72 1.52 30.46
C GLU A 2 3.28 1.90 29.10
N PHE A 3 2.96 1.12 28.06
CA PHE A 3 3.15 1.57 26.70
C PHE A 3 2.16 2.72 26.50
N CYS A 4 2.67 3.96 26.50
CA CYS A 4 1.97 5.11 25.95
C CYS A 4 1.35 4.67 24.63
N GLY A 5 0.02 4.76 24.52
CA GLY A 5 -0.69 4.40 23.31
C GLY A 5 -0.07 5.14 22.14
N VAL A 6 0.51 4.39 21.21
CA VAL A 6 0.82 4.91 19.89
C VAL A 6 -0.55 5.21 19.30
N ASN A 7 -0.93 6.49 19.19
CA ASN A 7 -2.17 6.84 18.51
C ASN A 7 -1.98 6.48 17.03
N GLU A 8 -2.48 5.31 16.66
CA GLU A 8 -2.55 4.88 15.27
C GLU A 8 -3.39 5.88 14.46
N MET A 9 -2.89 6.23 13.29
CA MET A 9 -3.47 7.22 12.40
C MET A 9 -4.68 6.61 11.68
N ASN A 10 -5.82 7.29 11.77
CA ASN A 10 -7.00 6.89 11.03
C ASN A 10 -6.94 7.36 9.57
N GLY A 11 -7.90 6.93 8.75
CA GLY A 11 -7.95 7.27 7.32
C GLY A 11 -7.94 8.78 7.02
N GLN A 12 -8.48 9.64 7.89
CA GLN A 12 -8.45 11.11 7.72
C GLN A 12 -7.05 11.70 7.97
N GLU A 13 -6.31 11.13 8.91
CA GLU A 13 -4.93 11.57 9.18
C GLU A 13 -4.00 11.09 8.06
N ILE A 14 -4.21 9.87 7.57
CA ILE A 14 -3.43 9.30 6.46
C ILE A 14 -3.67 10.03 5.14
N ILE A 15 -4.92 10.42 4.81
CA ILE A 15 -5.18 11.20 3.60
C ILE A 15 -4.53 12.60 3.65
N ALA A 16 -4.44 13.21 4.84
CA ALA A 16 -3.74 14.49 5.00
C ALA A 16 -2.23 14.34 4.72
N VAL A 17 -1.61 13.25 5.21
CA VAL A 17 -0.22 12.92 4.88
C VAL A 17 -0.08 12.67 3.37
N PHE A 18 -0.98 11.89 2.78
CA PHE A 18 -0.97 11.61 1.35
C PHE A 18 -0.98 12.88 0.52
N LEU A 19 -1.91 13.80 0.76
CA LEU A 19 -2.03 15.04 -0.02
C LEU A 19 -0.84 15.99 0.19
N SER A 20 -0.19 15.94 1.36
CA SER A 20 1.06 16.69 1.57
C SER A 20 2.21 16.16 0.72
N LEU A 21 2.26 14.85 0.49
CA LEU A 21 3.27 14.19 -0.31
C LEU A 21 2.93 14.26 -1.80
N PHE A 22 1.65 14.13 -2.16
CA PHE A 22 1.14 14.07 -3.53
C PHE A 22 0.06 15.15 -3.76
N PRO A 23 0.44 16.44 -3.73
CA PRO A 23 -0.51 17.54 -3.90
C PRO A 23 -1.21 17.52 -5.27
N GLU A 24 -0.65 16.81 -6.26
CA GLU A 24 -1.27 16.57 -7.55
C GLU A 24 -2.63 15.86 -7.48
N TYR A 25 -2.94 15.15 -6.39
CA TYR A 25 -4.21 14.44 -6.20
C TYR A 25 -5.26 15.23 -5.40
N GLU A 26 -5.02 16.50 -5.07
CA GLU A 26 -6.00 17.31 -4.33
C GLU A 26 -7.36 17.42 -5.04
N GLU A 27 -7.40 17.64 -6.36
CA GLU A 27 -8.68 17.70 -7.07
C GLU A 27 -9.35 16.32 -7.10
N HIS A 28 -8.59 15.24 -7.31
CA HIS A 28 -9.11 13.87 -7.27
C HIS A 28 -9.77 13.57 -5.92
N TYR A 29 -9.14 13.99 -4.82
CA TYR A 29 -9.74 13.89 -3.48
C TYR A 29 -11.00 14.74 -3.33
N ARG A 30 -11.01 15.97 -3.83
CA ARG A 30 -12.22 16.82 -3.80
C ARG A 30 -13.38 16.20 -4.59
N GLU A 31 -13.11 15.62 -5.75
CA GLU A 31 -14.08 14.93 -6.58
C GLU A 31 -14.61 13.68 -5.87
N HIS A 32 -13.72 12.86 -5.30
CA HIS A 32 -14.07 11.69 -4.50
C HIS A 32 -15.01 12.05 -3.35
N MET A 33 -14.69 13.08 -2.57
CA MET A 33 -15.52 13.54 -1.46
C MET A 33 -16.88 14.10 -1.94
N ARG A 34 -16.93 14.74 -3.11
CA ARG A 34 -18.18 15.25 -3.70
C ARG A 34 -19.09 14.11 -4.16
N GLU A 35 -18.51 13.04 -4.72
CA GLU A 35 -19.25 11.89 -5.25
C GLU A 35 -19.76 10.98 -4.14
N TYR A 36 -18.90 10.63 -3.18
CA TYR A 36 -19.20 9.61 -2.16
C TYR A 36 -19.64 10.20 -0.82
N GLY A 37 -19.38 11.49 -0.55
CA GLY A 37 -19.68 12.14 0.73
C GLY A 37 -18.75 11.74 1.89
N GLU A 38 -17.91 10.73 1.68
CA GLU A 38 -16.91 10.24 2.63
C GLU A 38 -15.69 9.65 1.90
N LEU A 39 -14.59 9.45 2.64
CA LEU A 39 -13.40 8.81 2.09
C LEU A 39 -13.58 7.28 2.06
N LEU A 40 -14.02 6.77 0.91
CA LEU A 40 -13.91 5.35 0.58
C LEU A 40 -12.44 4.96 0.29
N GLN A 41 -11.69 4.68 1.35
CA GLN A 41 -10.23 4.45 1.30
C GLN A 41 -9.80 3.41 0.24
N TYR A 42 -10.49 2.26 0.18
CA TYR A 42 -10.20 1.19 -0.77
C TYR A 42 -10.31 1.64 -2.23
N VAL A 43 -11.30 2.48 -2.55
CA VAL A 43 -11.51 3.01 -3.90
C VAL A 43 -10.44 4.06 -4.21
N PHE A 44 -10.27 5.02 -3.30
CA PHE A 44 -9.35 6.13 -3.50
C PHE A 44 -7.90 5.63 -3.70
N TYR A 45 -7.40 4.78 -2.81
CA TYR A 45 -6.02 4.30 -2.89
C TYR A 45 -5.78 3.31 -4.03
N ALA A 46 -6.78 2.55 -4.47
CA ALA A 46 -6.67 1.76 -5.70
C ALA A 46 -6.39 2.67 -6.91
N GLU A 47 -7.03 3.83 -6.98
CA GLU A 47 -6.87 4.75 -8.11
C GLU A 47 -5.56 5.53 -8.07
N VAL A 48 -5.19 6.06 -6.90
CA VAL A 48 -4.05 6.98 -6.77
C VAL A 48 -2.73 6.30 -6.41
N ILE A 49 -2.76 5.05 -5.91
CA ILE A 49 -1.55 4.25 -5.63
C ILE A 49 -1.42 3.11 -6.63
N ASN A 50 -2.39 2.17 -6.70
CA ASN A 50 -2.18 0.93 -7.47
C ASN A 50 -1.99 1.22 -8.95
N ASN A 51 -2.85 2.02 -9.57
CA ASN A 51 -2.75 2.31 -11.01
C ASN A 51 -1.41 2.98 -11.39
N PRO A 52 -0.96 4.07 -10.72
CA PRO A 52 0.35 4.67 -11.00
C PRO A 52 1.51 3.75 -10.66
N LEU A 53 1.52 3.14 -9.47
CA LEU A 53 2.64 2.33 -9.00
C LEU A 53 2.81 1.06 -9.84
N PHE A 54 1.73 0.41 -10.24
CA PHE A 54 1.78 -0.73 -11.15
C PHE A 54 2.47 -0.36 -12.47
N ASN A 55 2.12 0.79 -13.06
CA ASN A 55 2.73 1.24 -14.31
C ASN A 55 4.21 1.59 -14.14
N LEU A 56 4.58 2.25 -13.04
CA LEU A 56 5.97 2.54 -12.70
C LEU A 56 6.79 1.26 -12.54
N LEU A 57 6.27 0.29 -11.79
CA LEU A 57 6.92 -1.01 -11.54
C LEU A 57 6.97 -1.91 -12.77
N LYS A 58 6.04 -1.74 -13.73
CA LYS A 58 5.96 -2.58 -14.93
C LYS A 58 6.66 -2.00 -16.16
N ARG A 59 6.76 -0.67 -16.29
CA ARG A 59 7.26 -0.02 -17.51
C ARG A 59 8.34 1.02 -17.24
N ASP A 60 8.00 2.10 -16.53
CA ASP A 60 8.81 3.32 -16.53
C ASP A 60 10.05 3.22 -15.63
N ARG A 61 9.98 2.40 -14.57
CA ARG A 61 11.06 2.13 -13.60
C ARG A 61 11.70 3.40 -13.02
N ASP A 62 10.93 4.47 -12.85
CA ASP A 62 11.37 5.70 -12.16
C ASP A 62 11.53 5.41 -10.66
N ALA A 63 12.76 5.10 -10.27
CA ALA A 63 13.09 4.68 -8.91
C ALA A 63 12.71 5.73 -7.84
N VAL A 64 12.78 7.03 -8.16
CA VAL A 64 12.44 8.10 -7.21
C VAL A 64 10.95 8.11 -6.94
N LYS A 65 10.13 8.03 -8.00
CA LYS A 65 8.67 7.96 -7.85
C LYS A 65 8.23 6.67 -7.17
N ILE A 66 8.81 5.53 -7.56
CA ILE A 66 8.52 4.24 -6.92
C ILE A 66 8.81 4.31 -5.43
N LYS A 67 9.99 4.82 -5.04
CA LYS A 67 10.36 4.93 -3.63
C LYS A 67 9.41 5.86 -2.85
N LYS A 68 8.98 6.97 -3.45
CA LYS A 68 7.98 7.87 -2.84
C LYS A 68 6.66 7.16 -2.53
N TYR A 69 6.15 6.33 -3.45
CA TYR A 69 4.94 5.53 -3.19
C TYR A 69 5.19 4.45 -2.13
N VAL A 70 6.30 3.74 -2.23
CA VAL A 70 6.64 2.68 -1.26
C VAL A 70 6.79 3.24 0.15
N ASP A 71 7.43 4.39 0.30
CA ASP A 71 7.58 5.07 1.60
C ASP A 71 6.24 5.46 2.20
N PHE A 72 5.29 5.89 1.36
CA PHE A 72 3.94 6.17 1.83
C PHE A 72 3.18 4.89 2.21
N ILE A 73 3.31 3.80 1.45
CA ILE A 73 2.70 2.50 1.77
C ILE A 73 3.22 1.95 3.11
N GLU A 74 4.54 2.02 3.33
CA GLU A 74 5.13 1.60 4.61
C GLU A 74 4.73 2.51 5.76
N HIS A 75 4.54 3.81 5.51
CA HIS A 75 3.98 4.72 6.50
C HIS A 75 2.53 4.34 6.87
N MET A 76 1.68 4.02 5.88
CA MET A 76 0.32 3.53 6.12
C MET A 76 0.33 2.26 6.96
N TRP A 77 1.21 1.31 6.64
CA TRP A 77 1.34 0.05 7.36
C TRP A 77 1.83 0.26 8.81
N LEU A 78 2.86 1.08 9.01
CA LEU A 78 3.50 1.24 10.31
C LEU A 78 2.73 2.16 11.26
N GLN A 79 2.05 3.18 10.73
CA GLN A 79 1.39 4.21 11.54
C GLN A 79 -0.13 4.15 11.49
N GLY A 80 -0.71 3.44 10.53
CA GLY A 80 -2.15 3.37 10.35
C GLY A 80 -2.85 2.49 11.38
N ASP A 81 -4.13 2.79 11.64
CA ASP A 81 -5.03 1.91 12.38
C ASP A 81 -5.34 0.63 11.58
N GLU A 82 -6.08 -0.30 12.19
CA GLU A 82 -6.49 -1.57 11.54
C GLU A 82 -7.16 -1.34 10.18
N ALA A 83 -7.97 -0.29 10.02
CA ALA A 83 -8.65 -0.02 8.76
C ALA A 83 -7.67 0.45 7.68
N VAL A 84 -6.68 1.26 8.03
CA VAL A 84 -5.61 1.71 7.12
C VAL A 84 -4.68 0.55 6.76
N GLN A 85 -4.27 -0.27 7.73
CA GLN A 85 -3.45 -1.46 7.48
C GLN A 85 -4.19 -2.44 6.55
N ASN A 86 -5.49 -2.62 6.75
CA ASN A 86 -6.29 -3.47 5.86
C ASN A 86 -6.32 -2.94 4.41
N VAL A 87 -6.32 -1.62 4.19
CA VAL A 87 -6.17 -1.05 2.84
C VAL A 87 -4.82 -1.44 2.22
N VAL A 88 -3.73 -1.38 2.99
CA VAL A 88 -2.42 -1.82 2.50
C VAL A 88 -2.48 -3.28 2.08
N ASP A 89 -3.03 -4.15 2.92
CA ASP A 89 -3.05 -5.58 2.72
C ASP A 89 -3.95 -6.02 1.55
N VAL A 90 -5.22 -5.64 1.59
CA VAL A 90 -6.26 -6.19 0.70
C VAL A 90 -6.50 -5.34 -0.54
N THR A 91 -6.01 -4.10 -0.57
CA THR A 91 -6.13 -3.25 -1.78
C THR A 91 -4.80 -3.12 -2.46
N ILE A 92 -3.77 -2.70 -1.74
CA ILE A 92 -2.49 -2.35 -2.38
C ILE A 92 -1.70 -3.61 -2.70
N LEU A 93 -1.39 -4.40 -1.67
CA LEU A 93 -0.54 -5.58 -1.83
C LEU A 93 -1.24 -6.67 -2.64
N GLU A 94 -2.54 -6.92 -2.43
CA GLU A 94 -3.30 -7.88 -3.22
C GLU A 94 -3.20 -7.56 -4.73
N CYS A 95 -3.52 -6.32 -5.14
CA CYS A 95 -3.47 -5.89 -6.53
C CYS A 95 -2.07 -5.97 -7.15
N LEU A 96 -1.03 -5.53 -6.42
CA LEU A 96 0.35 -5.56 -6.94
C LEU A 96 0.89 -6.99 -7.02
N SER A 97 0.41 -7.90 -6.17
CA SER A 97 0.83 -9.31 -6.13
C SER A 97 0.29 -10.16 -7.29
N ASP A 98 -0.80 -9.73 -7.93
CA ASP A 98 -1.40 -10.42 -9.09
C ASP A 98 -0.46 -10.50 -10.30
N ASN A 99 0.54 -9.63 -10.37
CA ASN A 99 1.57 -9.67 -11.40
C ASN A 99 2.95 -9.99 -10.83
N LYS A 100 3.48 -11.16 -11.19
CA LYS A 100 4.78 -11.67 -10.70
C LYS A 100 5.95 -10.71 -10.94
N GLU A 101 5.98 -10.03 -12.09
CA GLU A 101 7.06 -9.11 -12.43
C GLU A 101 6.99 -7.84 -11.57
N VAL A 102 5.79 -7.26 -11.44
CA VAL A 102 5.53 -6.10 -10.58
C VAL A 102 5.86 -6.43 -9.14
N TRP A 103 5.39 -7.57 -8.63
CA TRP A 103 5.66 -8.03 -7.27
C TRP A 103 7.15 -8.19 -6.98
N ARG A 104 7.90 -8.82 -7.90
CA ARG A 104 9.36 -8.96 -7.77
C ARG A 104 10.07 -7.61 -7.78
N CYS A 105 9.61 -6.67 -8.63
CA CYS A 105 10.16 -5.33 -8.67
C CYS A 105 9.86 -4.56 -7.39
N LEU A 106 8.64 -4.63 -6.86
CA LEU A 106 8.25 -4.00 -5.58
C LEU A 106 9.18 -4.46 -4.45
N GLY A 107 9.50 -5.76 -4.40
CA GLY A 107 10.39 -6.34 -3.41
C GLY A 107 11.78 -5.67 -3.29
N ILE A 108 12.25 -5.00 -4.34
CA ILE A 108 13.54 -4.29 -4.36
C ILE A 108 13.46 -2.96 -3.59
N TYR A 109 12.27 -2.36 -3.49
CA TYR A 109 12.08 -1.02 -2.95
C TYR A 109 11.56 -1.01 -1.51
N ILE A 110 10.94 -2.09 -1.06
CA ILE A 110 10.40 -2.22 0.31
C ILE A 110 11.50 -2.51 1.32
N SER A 111 11.30 -2.08 2.56
CA SER A 111 12.18 -2.37 3.68
C SER A 111 12.19 -3.85 4.03
N GLU A 112 13.25 -4.27 4.73
CA GLU A 112 13.36 -5.63 5.24
C GLU A 112 12.23 -5.96 6.23
N GLU A 113 11.86 -5.00 7.08
CA GLU A 113 10.80 -5.15 8.08
C GLU A 113 9.43 -5.38 7.41
N PHE A 114 9.09 -4.55 6.42
CA PHE A 114 7.83 -4.70 5.70
C PHE A 114 7.79 -6.00 4.89
N ARG A 115 8.92 -6.39 4.29
CA ARG A 115 9.05 -7.69 3.62
C ARG A 115 8.86 -8.87 4.58
N ASP A 116 9.36 -8.75 5.79
CA ASP A 116 9.21 -9.77 6.84
C ASP A 116 7.76 -9.89 7.29
N TYR A 117 7.09 -8.77 7.54
CA TYR A 117 5.65 -8.70 7.83
C TYR A 117 4.84 -9.41 6.73
N ILE A 118 5.09 -9.05 5.47
CA ILE A 118 4.41 -9.67 4.33
C ILE A 118 4.61 -11.20 4.37
N ASN A 119 5.85 -11.67 4.46
CA ASN A 119 6.15 -13.10 4.38
C ASN A 119 5.68 -13.93 5.58
N LYS A 120 5.72 -13.37 6.80
CA LYS A 120 5.47 -14.10 8.03
C LYS A 120 4.03 -13.96 8.51
N GLU A 121 3.42 -12.80 8.31
CA GLU A 121 2.11 -12.47 8.86
C GLU A 121 1.04 -12.45 7.76
N LEU A 122 1.14 -11.53 6.82
CA LEU A 122 0.10 -11.34 5.80
C LEU A 122 -0.15 -12.62 4.99
N LEU A 123 0.93 -13.27 4.56
CA LEU A 123 0.86 -14.44 3.70
C LEU A 123 0.56 -15.74 4.42
N SER A 124 0.69 -15.78 5.75
CA SER A 124 0.26 -16.93 6.55
C SER A 124 -1.24 -16.89 6.86
N GLN A 125 -1.86 -15.70 6.78
CA GLN A 125 -3.26 -15.47 7.11
C GLN A 125 -4.18 -15.37 5.89
N ASN A 126 -3.70 -14.86 4.75
CA ASN A 126 -4.55 -14.60 3.57
C ASN A 126 -4.45 -15.68 2.47
N CYS A 127 -5.45 -16.57 2.43
CA CYS A 127 -5.59 -17.65 1.45
C CYS A 127 -5.70 -17.16 -0.01
N ALA A 128 -6.30 -16.00 -0.30
CA ALA A 128 -6.46 -15.49 -1.66
C ALA A 128 -5.11 -15.14 -2.31
N ILE A 129 -4.25 -14.41 -1.58
CA ILE A 129 -2.86 -14.12 -1.98
C ILE A 129 -2.04 -15.42 -2.04
N ALA A 130 -2.38 -16.42 -1.21
CA ALA A 130 -1.74 -17.73 -1.23
C ALA A 130 -2.14 -18.61 -2.45
N VAL A 131 -3.36 -18.48 -2.96
CA VAL A 131 -3.91 -19.34 -4.04
C VAL A 131 -3.42 -18.92 -5.43
N CYS A 132 -3.13 -17.63 -5.66
CA CYS A 132 -2.43 -17.18 -6.87
C CYS A 132 -0.99 -17.77 -7.01
N ARG A 133 -0.49 -18.48 -5.97
CA ARG A 133 0.86 -19.06 -5.85
C ARG A 133 0.95 -20.53 -6.25
N GLY A 134 0.68 -20.84 -7.51
CA GLY A 134 1.14 -22.10 -8.10
C GLY A 134 2.67 -22.17 -8.24
N ASN A 135 3.44 -22.07 -7.14
CA ASN A 135 4.93 -22.06 -7.07
C ASN A 135 5.60 -20.68 -7.26
N MET A 136 5.30 -19.70 -6.42
CA MET A 136 6.31 -18.70 -6.06
C MET A 136 6.56 -18.82 -4.58
N THR A 137 7.73 -19.37 -4.24
CA THR A 137 8.29 -19.32 -2.90
C THR A 137 8.27 -17.87 -2.40
N ALA A 138 8.08 -17.71 -1.09
CA ALA A 138 8.33 -16.48 -0.33
C ALA A 138 9.42 -15.65 -1.00
N LEU A 139 9.23 -14.33 -1.14
CA LEU A 139 10.17 -13.39 -1.78
C LEU A 139 11.61 -13.81 -1.46
N THR A 140 12.20 -14.63 -2.33
CA THR A 140 13.58 -15.06 -2.20
C THR A 140 14.33 -14.01 -3.00
N LEU A 141 14.49 -12.86 -2.36
CA LEU A 141 15.57 -11.93 -2.67
C LEU A 141 16.81 -12.42 -1.93
#